data_AF-C1H955-F1
#
_entry.id   AF-C1H955-F1
#
_cell.length_a   1.000
_cell.length_b   1.000
_cell.length_c   1.000
_cell.angle_alpha   90.00
_cell.angle_beta   90.00
_cell.angle_gamma   90.00
#
_symmetry.space_group_name_H-M   'P 1'
#
loop_
_entity.id
_entity.type
_entity.pdbx_description
1 polymer ?
#
loop_
_entity_poly.entity_id
_entity_poly.type
_entity_poly.pdbx_seq_one_letter_code
_entity_poly.pdbx_strand_id
1 'polypeptide(L)'
;MRGLTTFRPLFRAPIATRTFSTTRPNAIARITLVGNLGGQPELRATSGGRELVSYSVATSYGLKEDRQTSWWRITSFAPEGPSREHLLNLPKG
;
A
#
# COMPACT_ATOMS: atom_id res chain seq x y z
N MET A 1 34.56 51.15 -28.16
CA MET A 1 35.08 49.97 -28.89
C MET A 1 34.77 48.73 -28.07
N ARG A 2 34.33 47.66 -28.74
CA ARG A 2 33.53 46.54 -28.22
C ARG A 2 34.26 45.68 -27.19
N GLY A 3 33.62 45.46 -26.03
CA GLY A 3 34.03 44.46 -25.04
C GLY A 3 33.63 43.05 -25.46
N LEU A 4 34.52 42.08 -25.22
CA LEU A 4 34.28 40.65 -25.37
C LEU A 4 34.40 40.02 -23.98
N THR A 5 33.28 39.85 -23.30
CA THR A 5 33.20 39.13 -22.03
C THR A 5 33.02 37.64 -22.33
N THR A 6 34.07 36.86 -22.13
CA THR A 6 34.06 35.40 -22.27
C THR A 6 33.30 34.76 -21.11
N PHE A 7 32.10 34.23 -21.36
CA PHE A 7 31.40 33.38 -20.39
C PHE A 7 32.02 31.97 -20.38
N ARG A 8 32.70 31.62 -19.28
CA ARG A 8 33.16 30.26 -19.01
C ARG A 8 31.98 29.42 -18.48
N PRO A 9 31.66 28.26 -19.07
CA PRO A 9 30.67 27.36 -18.48
C PRO A 9 31.26 26.74 -17.20
N LEU A 10 30.57 26.91 -16.08
CA LEU A 10 30.87 26.18 -14.85
C LEU A 10 30.44 24.72 -15.06
N PHE A 11 31.40 23.80 -15.17
CA PHE A 11 31.15 22.37 -15.09
C PHE A 11 30.56 22.05 -13.71
N ARG A 12 29.25 21.77 -13.66
CA ARG A 12 28.58 21.29 -12.45
C ARG A 12 28.94 19.81 -12.24
N ALA A 13 29.57 19.49 -11.11
CA ALA A 13 29.84 18.10 -10.75
C ALA A 13 28.51 17.31 -10.67
N PRO A 14 28.45 16.07 -11.20
CA PRO A 14 27.26 15.24 -11.03
C PRO A 14 27.06 14.96 -9.54
N ILE A 15 25.88 15.25 -9.02
CA ILE A 15 25.48 14.86 -7.67
C ILE A 15 25.40 13.34 -7.69
N ALA A 16 26.30 12.66 -6.98
CA ALA A 16 26.26 11.22 -6.83
C ALA A 16 24.94 10.80 -6.17
N THR A 17 24.03 10.23 -6.96
CA THR A 17 22.79 9.64 -6.45
C THR A 17 23.11 8.26 -5.91
N ARG A 18 23.11 8.11 -4.57
CA ARG A 18 23.15 6.78 -3.95
C ARG A 18 21.78 6.12 -4.11
N THR A 19 21.78 4.85 -4.50
CA THR A 19 20.56 4.04 -4.54
C THR A 19 20.00 3.88 -3.13
N PHE A 20 18.68 4.09 -2.96
CA PHE A 20 18.00 3.99 -1.66
C PHE A 20 18.07 2.57 -1.06
N SER A 21 18.14 1.53 -1.90
CA SER A 21 18.27 0.15 -1.46
C SER A 21 19.27 -0.62 -2.31
N THR A 22 20.06 -1.47 -1.66
CA THR A 22 20.97 -2.43 -2.31
C THR A 22 20.30 -3.78 -2.59
N THR A 23 19.08 -4.01 -2.09
CA THR A 23 18.34 -5.26 -2.33
C THR A 23 17.79 -5.28 -3.76
N ARG A 24 17.91 -6.42 -4.45
CA ARG A 24 17.30 -6.60 -5.79
C ARG A 24 15.79 -6.30 -5.70
N PRO A 25 15.22 -5.50 -6.62
CA PRO A 25 13.79 -5.26 -6.64
C PRO A 25 13.07 -6.58 -6.97
N ASN A 26 12.20 -7.03 -6.06
CA ASN A 26 11.28 -8.13 -6.36
C ASN A 26 10.14 -7.56 -7.19
N ALA A 27 9.89 -8.13 -8.38
CA ALA A 27 8.89 -7.59 -9.30
C ALA A 27 7.43 -7.75 -8.82
N ILE A 28 7.17 -8.61 -7.82
CA ILE A 28 5.83 -9.00 -7.39
C ILE A 28 5.75 -9.07 -5.87
N ALA A 29 4.76 -8.42 -5.28
CA ALA A 29 4.35 -8.60 -3.89
C ALA A 29 2.89 -9.06 -3.87
N ARG A 30 2.65 -10.33 -3.48
CA ARG A 30 1.31 -10.93 -3.43
C ARG A 30 1.11 -11.68 -2.13
N ILE A 31 -0.05 -11.48 -1.51
CA ILE A 31 -0.50 -12.21 -0.33
C ILE A 31 -1.91 -12.73 -0.62
N THR A 32 -2.15 -14.02 -0.35
CA THR A 32 -3.49 -14.63 -0.40
C THR A 32 -3.88 -15.00 1.02
N LEU A 33 -4.99 -14.47 1.51
CA LEU A 33 -5.52 -14.74 2.84
C LEU A 33 -6.83 -15.52 2.71
N VAL A 34 -6.97 -16.60 3.48
CA VAL A 34 -8.21 -17.39 3.59
C VAL A 34 -8.60 -17.43 5.06
N GLY A 35 -9.78 -16.91 5.38
CA GLY A 35 -10.23 -16.72 6.74
C GLY A 35 -11.59 -16.04 6.79
N ASN A 36 -12.00 -15.67 8.00
CA ASN A 36 -13.32 -15.12 8.28
C ASN A 36 -13.23 -13.61 8.55
N LEU A 37 -14.27 -12.86 8.21
CA LEU A 37 -14.35 -11.44 8.51
C LEU A 37 -14.61 -11.23 10.01
N GLY A 38 -13.76 -10.43 10.66
CA GLY A 38 -13.88 -10.09 12.08
C GLY A 38 -15.10 -9.22 12.41
N GLY A 39 -15.58 -8.48 11.42
CA GLY A 39 -16.70 -7.55 11.52
C GLY A 39 -17.13 -7.07 10.13
N GLN A 40 -18.16 -6.25 10.10
CA GLN A 40 -18.63 -5.64 8.85
C GLN A 40 -17.59 -4.65 8.32
N PRO A 41 -17.31 -4.63 7.00
CA PRO A 41 -16.40 -3.67 6.42
C PRO A 41 -16.88 -2.22 6.59
N GLU A 42 -15.96 -1.34 6.97
CA GLU A 42 -16.24 0.07 7.27
C GLU A 42 -15.66 0.99 6.20
N LEU A 43 -16.36 2.08 5.94
CA LEU A 43 -15.85 3.15 5.10
C LEU A 43 -15.07 4.17 5.94
N ARG A 44 -13.84 4.48 5.54
CA ARG A 44 -12.98 5.48 6.20
C ARG A 44 -12.51 6.53 5.21
N ALA A 45 -12.83 7.79 5.50
CA ALA A 45 -12.29 8.93 4.76
C ALA A 45 -10.82 9.17 5.13
N THR A 46 -9.99 9.46 4.13
CA THR A 46 -8.62 9.93 4.31
C THR A 46 -8.57 11.45 4.26
N SER A 47 -7.52 12.06 4.83
CA SER A 47 -7.30 13.50 4.79
C SER A 47 -7.21 14.07 3.36
N GLY A 48 -6.90 13.24 2.36
CA GLY A 48 -6.87 13.62 0.95
C GLY A 48 -8.21 13.50 0.23
N GLY A 49 -9.33 13.30 0.94
CA GLY A 49 -10.67 13.19 0.36
C GLY A 49 -10.98 11.85 -0.33
N ARG A 50 -10.06 10.89 -0.28
CA ARG A 50 -10.30 9.53 -0.78
C ARG A 50 -10.94 8.68 0.31
N GLU A 51 -11.98 7.94 -0.05
CA GLU A 51 -12.60 6.98 0.86
C GLU A 51 -12.02 5.58 0.66
N LEU A 52 -11.78 4.88 1.76
CA LEU A 52 -11.18 3.55 1.79
C LEU A 52 -12.11 2.59 2.51
N VAL A 53 -12.18 1.35 2.04
CA VAL A 53 -12.89 0.28 2.78
C VAL A 53 -11.88 -0.43 3.66
N SER A 54 -12.12 -0.45 4.98
CA SER A 54 -11.28 -1.15 5.95
C SER A 54 -12.05 -2.32 6.57
N TYR A 55 -11.41 -3.48 6.63
CA TYR A 55 -11.97 -4.67 7.27
C TYR A 55 -10.87 -5.53 7.86
N SER A 56 -11.25 -6.45 8.75
CA SER A 56 -10.32 -7.36 9.40
C SER A 56 -10.62 -8.81 9.02
N VAL A 57 -9.59 -9.58 8.72
CA VAL A 57 -9.68 -11.02 8.43
C VAL A 57 -8.96 -11.80 9.51
N ALA A 58 -9.66 -12.77 10.11
CA ALA A 58 -9.07 -13.76 11.00
C ALA A 58 -8.63 -14.99 10.20
N THR A 59 -7.34 -15.29 10.22
CA THR A 59 -6.82 -16.56 9.71
C THR A 59 -6.33 -17.38 10.89
N SER A 60 -6.79 -18.62 11.03
CA SER A 60 -6.26 -19.53 12.05
C SER A 60 -5.22 -20.48 11.44
N TYR A 61 -4.18 -20.76 12.20
CA TYR A 61 -3.15 -21.76 11.87
C TYR A 61 -2.85 -22.61 13.11
N GLY A 62 -2.20 -23.77 12.90
CA GLY A 62 -1.84 -24.69 13.97
C GLY A 62 -2.79 -25.88 14.12
N LEU A 63 -2.33 -26.85 14.91
CA LEU A 63 -3.09 -28.06 15.27
C LEU A 63 -4.14 -27.72 16.33
N LYS A 64 -5.11 -28.62 16.52
CA LYS A 64 -6.32 -28.40 17.34
C LYS A 64 -6.05 -27.79 18.73
N GLU A 65 -4.98 -28.19 19.40
CA GLU A 65 -4.66 -27.76 20.76
C GLU A 65 -3.95 -26.39 20.81
N ASP A 66 -3.14 -26.06 19.81
CA ASP A 66 -2.38 -24.80 19.70
C ASP A 66 -2.87 -23.94 18.53
N ARG A 67 -4.20 -23.83 18.35
CA ARG A 67 -4.77 -23.04 17.27
C ARG A 67 -4.53 -21.55 17.53
N GLN A 68 -3.62 -20.96 16.77
CA GLN A 68 -3.31 -19.53 16.81
C GLN A 68 -4.13 -18.79 15.75
N THR A 69 -4.63 -17.62 16.08
CA THR A 69 -5.37 -16.76 15.13
C THR A 69 -4.59 -15.48 14.87
N SER A 70 -4.24 -15.27 13.61
CA SER A 70 -3.66 -14.01 13.13
C SER A 70 -4.76 -13.11 12.60
N TRP A 71 -4.75 -11.86 13.05
CA TRP A 71 -5.67 -10.83 12.61
C TRP A 71 -5.00 -9.91 11.59
N TRP A 72 -5.58 -9.83 10.41
CA TRP A 72 -5.09 -9.02 9.30
C TRP A 72 -5.97 -7.80 9.14
N ARG A 73 -5.38 -6.62 9.09
CA ARG A 73 -6.09 -5.39 8.70
C ARG A 73 -5.95 -5.18 7.20
N ILE A 74 -7.06 -5.21 6.49
CA ILE A 74 -7.12 -5.00 5.05
C ILE A 74 -7.70 -3.63 4.78
N THR A 75 -7.08 -2.90 3.85
CA THR A 75 -7.53 -1.60 3.38
C THR A 75 -7.62 -1.66 1.87
N SER A 76 -8.84 -1.54 1.35
CA SER A 76 -9.11 -1.48 -0.09
C SER A 76 -9.18 -0.04 -0.55
N PHE A 77 -8.44 0.25 -1.63
CA PHE A 77 -8.40 1.54 -2.32
C PHE A 77 -9.31 1.54 -3.55
N ALA A 78 -10.28 0.63 -3.61
CA ALA A 78 -11.22 0.55 -4.73
C ALA A 78 -11.99 1.88 -4.87
N PRO A 79 -12.13 2.42 -6.10
CA PRO A 79 -12.94 3.61 -6.33
C PRO A 79 -14.42 3.35 -6.01
N GLU A 80 -15.20 4.42 -5.97
CA GLU A 80 -16.66 4.33 -5.90
C GLU A 80 -17.22 3.50 -7.06
N GLY A 81 -18.15 2.60 -6.73
CA GLY A 81 -18.78 1.71 -7.69
C GLY A 81 -19.14 0.34 -7.11
N PRO A 82 -19.60 -0.59 -7.98
CA PRO A 82 -20.14 -1.89 -7.56
C PRO A 82 -19.16 -2.73 -6.74
N SER A 83 -17.85 -2.64 -7.03
CA SER A 83 -16.82 -3.39 -6.29
C SER A 83 -16.73 -2.93 -4.83
N ARG A 84 -16.85 -1.63 -4.58
CA ARG A 84 -16.85 -1.07 -3.23
C ARG A 84 -18.13 -1.45 -2.48
N GLU A 85 -19.28 -1.33 -3.13
CA GLU A 85 -20.57 -1.73 -2.56
C GLU A 85 -20.60 -3.22 -2.21
N HIS A 86 -20.04 -4.08 -3.05
CA HIS A 86 -19.91 -5.50 -2.76
C HIS A 86 -19.12 -5.74 -1.47
N LEU A 87 -17.97 -5.07 -1.30
CA LEU A 87 -17.16 -5.20 -0.08
C LEU A 87 -17.91 -4.72 1.16
N LEU A 88 -18.63 -3.60 1.09
CA LEU A 88 -19.38 -3.04 2.23
C LEU A 88 -20.55 -3.92 2.68
N ASN A 89 -21.11 -4.73 1.77
CA ASN A 89 -22.22 -5.63 2.04
C ASN A 89 -21.79 -7.03 2.51
N LEU A 90 -20.49 -7.28 2.69
CA LEU A 90 -20.03 -8.58 3.19
C LEU A 90 -20.42 -8.77 4.66
N PRO A 91 -21.10 -9.87 5.01
CA PRO A 91 -21.45 -10.15 6.39
C PRO A 91 -20.20 -10.56 7.19
N LYS A 92 -20.25 -10.34 8.51
CA LYS A 92 -19.30 -10.95 9.44
C LYS A 92 -19.45 -12.47 9.41
N GLY A 93 -18.33 -13.18 9.49
CA GLY A 93 -18.28 -14.64 9.53
C GLY A 93 -17.25 -15.20 8.57
#